data_AF-A0A9E3FY99-F1
#
_entry.id   AF-A0A9E3FY99-F1
#
_cell.length_a   1.000
_cell.length_b   1.000
_cell.length_c   1.000
_cell.angle_alpha   90.00
_cell.angle_beta   90.00
_cell.angle_gamma   90.00
#
_symmetry.space_group_name_H-M   'P 1'
#
loop_
_entity.id
_entity.type
_entity.pdbx_description
1 polymer ?
#
loop_
_entity_poly.entity_id
_entity_poly.type
_entity_poly.pdbx_seq_one_letter_code
_entity_poly.pdbx_strand_id
1 'polypeptide(L)' 'MDEFSARRLRSVIPVLLEQRHVVVSGGVEFAGHLLDLAIMQVRLALHDISEEELSQFSNALSMGLLENEPSD' A
#
# COMPACT_ATOMS: atom_id res chain seq x y z
N MET A 1 2.13 -2.51 20.53
CA MET A 1 2.73 -1.22 20.14
C MET A 1 2.28 -0.16 21.14
N ASP A 2 3.15 0.73 21.59
CA ASP A 2 2.72 1.84 22.45
C ASP A 2 1.96 2.92 21.65
N GLU A 3 1.19 3.74 22.35
CA GLU A 3 0.30 4.73 21.72
C GLU A 3 1.08 5.81 20.93
N PHE A 4 2.29 6.15 21.38
CA PHE A 4 3.14 7.14 20.71
C PHE A 4 3.65 6.63 19.36
N SER A 5 4.10 5.37 19.31
CA SER A 5 4.51 4.67 18.10
C SER A 5 3.35 4.50 17.13
N ALA A 6 2.15 4.20 17.65
CA ALA A 6 0.94 4.09 16.85
C ALA A 6 0.54 5.44 16.23
N ARG A 7 0.60 6.53 17.00
CA ARG A 7 0.35 7.89 16.47
C ARG A 7 1.35 8.28 15.39
N ARG A 8 2.64 7.97 15.59
CA ARG A 8 3.67 8.23 14.59
C ARG A 8 3.41 7.44 13.31
N LEU A 9 3.10 6.16 13.40
CA LEU A 9 2.79 5.33 12.25
C LEU A 9 1.54 5.81 11.50
N ARG A 10 0.49 6.25 12.22
CA ARG A 10 -0.68 6.89 11.58
C ARG A 10 -0.29 8.13 10.77
N SER A 11 0.65 8.94 11.24
CA SER A 11 1.12 10.12 10.51
C SER A 11 1.93 9.81 9.24
N VAL A 12 2.45 8.59 9.10
CA VAL A 12 3.23 8.17 7.93
C VAL A 12 2.33 7.77 6.76
N ILE A 13 1.13 7.25 7.03
CA ILE A 13 0.15 6.83 5.99
C ILE A 13 -0.11 7.93 4.94
N PRO A 14 -0.48 9.19 5.31
CA PRO A 14 -0.75 10.23 4.31
C PRO A 14 0.48 10.56 3.44
N VAL A 15 1.70 10.51 4.02
CA VAL A 15 2.95 10.75 3.27
C VAL A 15 3.18 9.65 2.24
N LEU A 16 2.94 8.39 2.60
CA LEU A 16 3.06 7.26 1.69
C LEU A 16 2.02 7.32 0.55
N LEU A 17 0.79 7.78 0.85
CA LEU A 17 -0.25 7.98 -0.16
C LEU A 17 0.13 9.07 -1.18
N GLU A 18 0.70 10.17 -0.72
CA GLU A 18 1.20 11.24 -1.58
C GLU A 18 2.36 10.75 -2.45
N GLN A 19 3.33 10.03 -1.85
CA GLN A 19 4.42 9.42 -2.61
C GLN A 19 3.90 8.47 -3.68
N ARG A 20 2.92 7.61 -3.34
CA ARG A 20 2.30 6.67 -4.28
C ARG A 20 1.74 7.40 -5.48
N HIS A 21 1.01 8.50 -5.25
CA HIS A 21 0.48 9.33 -6.33
C HIS A 21 1.59 9.84 -7.24
N VAL A 22 2.67 10.40 -6.67
CA VAL A 22 3.82 10.91 -7.44
C VAL A 22 4.46 9.84 -8.31
N VAL A 23 4.76 8.64 -7.77
CA VAL A 23 5.43 7.59 -8.56
C VAL A 23 4.53 7.00 -9.64
N VAL A 24 3.24 6.79 -9.35
CA VAL A 24 2.28 6.30 -10.34
C VAL A 24 2.09 7.33 -11.46
N SER A 25 1.93 8.62 -11.12
CA SER A 25 1.87 9.70 -12.12
C SER A 25 3.16 9.86 -12.91
N GLY A 26 4.30 9.44 -12.36
CA GLY A 26 5.59 9.36 -13.04
C GLY A 26 5.76 8.14 -13.94
N GLY A 27 4.75 7.25 -14.04
CA GLY A 27 4.80 6.03 -14.86
C GLY A 27 5.58 4.88 -14.22
N VAL A 28 5.86 4.94 -12.92
CA VAL A 28 6.59 3.89 -12.19
C VAL A 28 5.59 3.04 -11.39
N GLU A 29 4.75 2.28 -12.10
CA GLU A 29 3.65 1.49 -11.51
C GLU A 29 4.13 0.50 -10.45
N PHE A 30 5.25 -0.18 -10.69
CA PHE A 30 5.85 -1.11 -9.74
C PHE A 30 6.20 -0.44 -8.40
N ALA A 31 6.75 0.78 -8.42
CA ALA A 31 7.03 1.52 -7.19
C ALA A 31 5.73 1.92 -6.47
N GLY A 32 4.66 2.17 -7.20
CA GLY A 32 3.31 2.33 -6.65
C GLY A 32 2.87 1.09 -5.86
N HIS A 33 3.06 -0.12 -6.42
CA HIS A 33 2.73 -1.37 -5.73
C HIS A 33 3.57 -1.62 -4.47
N LEU A 34 4.86 -1.24 -4.47
CA LEU A 34 5.69 -1.31 -3.27
C LEU A 34 5.20 -0.37 -2.16
N LEU A 35 4.74 0.83 -2.52
CA LEU A 35 4.16 1.78 -1.56
C LEU A 35 2.80 1.30 -1.05
N ASP A 36 1.99 0.71 -1.90
CA ASP A 36 0.75 0.03 -1.53
C ASP A 36 1.01 -1.03 -0.44
N LEU A 37 2.02 -1.89 -0.64
CA LEU A 37 2.42 -2.90 0.35
C LEU A 37 2.88 -2.28 1.68
N ALA A 38 3.68 -1.21 1.61
CA ALA A 38 4.15 -0.50 2.80
C ALA A 38 2.98 0.13 3.59
N ILE A 39 2.01 0.74 2.91
CA ILE A 39 0.80 1.30 3.53
C ILE A 39 0.00 0.19 4.22
N MET A 40 -0.20 -0.94 3.55
CA MET A 40 -0.89 -2.09 4.13
C MET A 40 -0.18 -2.59 5.40
N GLN A 41 1.14 -2.73 5.38
CA GLN A 41 1.91 -3.15 6.56
C GLN A 41 1.74 -2.18 7.74
N VAL A 42 1.72 -0.88 7.48
CA VAL A 42 1.49 0.14 8.52
C VAL A 42 0.07 0.02 9.09
N ARG A 43 -0.96 -0.13 8.24
CA ARG A 43 -2.36 -0.28 8.68
C ARG A 43 -2.58 -1.57 9.47
N LEU A 44 -1.97 -2.68 9.05
CA LEU A 44 -1.98 -3.95 9.80
C LEU A 44 -1.34 -3.80 11.19
N ALA A 45 -0.18 -3.14 11.27
CA ALA A 45 0.52 -2.90 12.53
C ALA A 45 -0.27 -2.02 13.50
N LEU A 46 -1.17 -1.18 12.97
CA LEU A 46 -2.07 -0.32 13.74
C LEU A 46 -3.41 -0.95 14.07
N HIS A 47 -3.69 -2.17 13.58
CA HIS A 47 -5.02 -2.79 13.59
C HIS A 47 -6.10 -1.89 12.98
N ASP A 48 -5.72 -1.12 11.96
CA ASP A 48 -6.53 -0.07 11.31
C ASP A 48 -6.88 -0.46 9.87
N ILE A 49 -7.22 -1.74 9.70
CA ILE A 49 -7.64 -2.35 8.45
C ILE A 49 -8.55 -3.55 8.75
N SER A 50 -9.65 -3.64 8.03
CA SER A 50 -10.56 -4.77 8.08
C SER A 50 -10.07 -5.93 7.20
N GLU A 51 -10.60 -7.13 7.44
CA GLU A 51 -10.33 -8.30 6.60
C GLU A 51 -10.81 -8.08 5.15
N GLU A 52 -11.91 -7.35 4.96
CA GLU A 52 -12.44 -7.02 3.64
C GLU A 52 -11.50 -6.09 2.87
N GLU A 53 -11.00 -5.01 3.51
CA GLU A 53 -10.01 -4.12 2.91
C GLU A 53 -8.71 -4.86 2.58
N LEU A 54 -8.28 -5.78 3.44
CA LEU A 54 -7.10 -6.62 3.20
C LEU A 54 -7.29 -7.54 2.00
N SER A 55 -8.47 -8.16 1.86
CA SER A 55 -8.82 -9.03 0.74
C SER A 55 -8.87 -8.26 -0.58
N GLN A 56 -9.54 -7.10 -0.60
CA GLN A 56 -9.60 -6.22 -1.78
C GLN A 56 -8.19 -5.80 -2.24
N PHE A 57 -7.33 -5.45 -1.28
CA PHE A 57 -5.95 -5.08 -1.56
C PHE A 57 -5.14 -6.25 -2.13
N SER A 58 -5.26 -7.45 -1.56
CA SER A 58 -4.62 -8.67 -2.06
C SER A 58 -5.03 -8.97 -3.51
N ASN A 59 -6.30 -8.79 -3.83
CA ASN A 59 -6.81 -8.96 -5.20
C ASN A 59 -6.25 -7.90 -6.15
N ALA A 60 -6.18 -6.64 -5.73
CA ALA A 60 -5.65 -5.54 -6.54
C ALA A 60 -4.16 -5.74 -6.88
N LEU A 61 -3.33 -6.15 -5.92
CA LEU A 61 -1.93 -6.49 -6.18
C LEU A 61 -1.78 -7.68 -7.12
N SER A 62 -2.61 -8.71 -6.93
CA SER A 62 -2.58 -9.90 -7.78
C SER A 62 -2.94 -9.55 -9.23
N MET A 63 -3.95 -8.71 -9.45
CA MET A 63 -4.33 -8.28 -10.81
C MET A 63 -3.32 -7.33 -11.44
N GLY A 64 -2.77 -6.35 -10.71
CA GLY A 64 -1.77 -5.42 -11.24
C GLY A 64 -0.43 -6.09 -11.60
N LEU A 65 -0.09 -7.20 -10.94
CA LEU A 65 1.07 -8.03 -11.30
C LEU A 65 0.79 -8.89 -12.54
N LEU A 66 -0.43 -9.41 -12.71
CA LEU A 66 -0.82 -10.23 -13.86
C LEU A 66 -0.98 -9.41 -15.15
N GLU A 67 -1.43 -8.15 -15.06
CA GLU A 67 -1.53 -7.25 -16.22
C GLU A 67 -0.14 -6.88 -16.81
N ASN A 68 0.92 -7.04 -16.03
CA ASN A 68 2.30 -6.76 -16.42
C ASN A 68 3.11 -8.02 -16.80
N GLU A 69 2.51 -9.21 -16.81
CA GLU A 69 3.16 -10.38 -17.39
C GLU A 69 3.25 -10.22 -18.92
N PRO A 70 4.45 -10.26 -19.52
CA PRO A 70 4.57 -10.27 -20.96
C PRO A 70 3.92 -11.56 -21.47
N SER A 71 2.85 -11.41 -22.26
CA SER A 71 2.29 -12.53 -23.01
C SER A 71 3.35 -13.02 -23.99
N ASP A 72 3.83 -14.25 -23.80
CA ASP A 72 4.71 -14.99 -24.72
C ASP A 72 4.07 -15.15 -26.12
#